data_AF-A0A5T1YUP0-F1
#
_entry.id   AF-A0A5T1YUP0-F1
#
_cell.length_a   1.000
_cell.length_b   1.000
_cell.length_c   1.000
_cell.angle_alpha   90.00
_cell.angle_beta   90.00
_cell.angle_gamma   90.00
#
_symmetry.space_group_name_H-M   'P 1'
#
loop_
_entity.id
_entity.type
_entity.pdbx_description
1 polymer ?
#
loop_
_entity_poly.entity_id
_entity_poly.type
_entity_poly.pdbx_seq_one_letter_code
_entity_poly.pdbx_strand_id
1 'polypeptide(L)'
;MQIKDEILSLLKRGKNLLAFSYGSDSSVLFYLLMQEKIDFDLVMINYKTRKNSDLEELKAKELALKFHKKIFIKHAPKFQSNFEKKARDFRYDFFEKICLEQGYDHLILAHHLNDQFEWFLMQLSRGAGLAEILGMQECEKRSNYTLLRPLLFISKDEISSFLKEKDIFYFHDESNENEKYFRN
;
A
#
# COMPACT_ATOMS: atom_id res chain seq x y z
N MET A 1 -5.90 -14.75 8.02
CA MET A 1 -5.57 -13.31 8.07
C MET A 1 -6.86 -12.53 8.38
N GLN A 2 -6.82 -11.62 9.36
CA GLN A 2 -7.96 -10.78 9.78
C GLN A 2 -7.48 -9.37 10.14
N ILE A 3 -8.32 -8.36 9.87
CA ILE A 3 -8.08 -6.97 10.31
C ILE A 3 -8.48 -6.86 11.78
N LYS A 4 -7.67 -6.19 12.61
CA LYS A 4 -8.02 -5.95 14.01
C LYS A 4 -9.31 -5.15 14.15
N ASP A 5 -10.12 -5.47 15.16
CA ASP A 5 -11.44 -4.87 15.38
C ASP A 5 -11.42 -3.34 15.50
N GLU A 6 -10.38 -2.78 16.13
CA GLU A 6 -10.22 -1.33 16.27
C GLU A 6 -10.09 -0.62 14.92
N ILE A 7 -9.25 -1.17 14.04
CA ILE A 7 -9.04 -0.65 12.67
C ILE A 7 -10.30 -0.87 11.84
N LEU A 8 -10.92 -2.03 11.97
CA LEU A 8 -12.16 -2.36 11.27
C LEU A 8 -13.29 -1.38 11.63
N SER A 9 -13.39 -1.00 12.90
CA SER A 9 -14.37 -0.01 13.38
C SER A 9 -14.15 1.37 12.75
N LEU A 10 -12.90 1.82 12.62
CA LEU A 10 -12.56 3.07 11.94
C LEU A 10 -12.95 3.00 10.45
N LEU A 11 -12.50 1.96 9.76
CA LEU A 11 -12.77 1.73 8.34
C LEU A 11 -14.27 1.70 8.02
N LYS A 12 -15.10 1.15 8.90
CA LYS A 12 -16.57 1.09 8.71
C LYS A 12 -17.27 2.45 8.90
N ARG A 13 -16.62 3.41 9.57
CA ARG A 13 -17.24 4.70 9.94
C ARG A 13 -16.80 5.86 9.05
N GLY A 14 -15.71 5.72 8.32
CA GLY A 14 -15.16 6.78 7.47
C GLY A 14 -15.09 6.42 5.99
N LYS A 15 -14.82 7.44 5.18
CA LYS A 15 -14.58 7.32 3.76
C LYS A 15 -13.13 6.91 3.51
N ASN A 16 -12.93 5.79 2.84
CA ASN A 16 -11.63 5.15 2.71
C ASN A 16 -10.99 5.33 1.33
N LEU A 17 -9.69 5.59 1.31
CA LEU A 17 -8.86 5.60 0.11
C LEU A 17 -7.75 4.57 0.26
N LEU A 18 -7.76 3.53 -0.59
CA LEU A 18 -6.74 2.50 -0.62
C LEU A 18 -5.62 2.88 -1.61
N ALA A 19 -4.38 2.94 -1.14
CA ALA A 19 -3.23 2.99 -2.01
C ALA A 19 -3.02 1.63 -2.68
N PHE A 20 -3.18 1.58 -3.99
CA PHE A 20 -3.21 0.35 -4.75
C PHE A 20 -2.17 0.38 -5.87
N SER A 21 -1.25 -0.58 -5.87
CA SER A 21 -0.20 -0.72 -6.90
C SER A 21 -0.40 -1.95 -7.78
N TYR A 22 -1.46 -2.75 -7.55
CA TYR A 22 -1.65 -4.07 -8.16
C TYR A 22 -0.52 -5.07 -7.83
N GLY A 23 0.35 -4.76 -6.87
CA GLY A 23 1.31 -5.72 -6.31
C GLY A 23 0.66 -6.68 -5.33
N SER A 24 1.42 -7.69 -4.88
CA SER A 24 1.00 -8.70 -3.91
C SER A 24 0.27 -8.12 -2.69
N ASP A 25 0.92 -7.22 -1.95
CA ASP A 25 0.40 -6.71 -0.68
C ASP A 25 -0.87 -5.87 -0.86
N SER A 26 -0.87 -4.98 -1.85
CA SER A 26 -2.03 -4.14 -2.17
C SER A 26 -3.21 -4.95 -2.69
N SER A 27 -2.97 -6.06 -3.39
CA SER A 27 -3.99 -6.99 -3.86
C SER A 27 -4.61 -7.74 -2.68
N VAL A 28 -3.79 -8.27 -1.77
CA VAL A 28 -4.28 -8.88 -0.53
C VAL A 28 -5.15 -7.92 0.26
N LEU A 29 -4.68 -6.69 0.47
CA LEU A 29 -5.43 -5.68 1.20
C LEU A 29 -6.75 -5.32 0.50
N PHE A 30 -6.76 -5.19 -0.83
CA PHE A 30 -7.98 -4.96 -1.61
C PHE A 30 -9.04 -6.04 -1.32
N TYR A 31 -8.67 -7.32 -1.46
CA TYR A 31 -9.60 -8.43 -1.28
C TYR A 31 -10.02 -8.61 0.17
N LEU A 32 -9.13 -8.31 1.12
CA LEU A 32 -9.46 -8.33 2.54
C LEU A 32 -10.52 -7.27 2.90
N LEU A 33 -10.36 -6.04 2.39
CA LEU A 33 -11.36 -4.98 2.58
C LEU A 33 -12.71 -5.33 1.94
N MET A 34 -12.69 -5.96 0.76
CA MET A 34 -13.91 -6.46 0.11
C MET A 34 -14.60 -7.55 0.93
N GLN A 35 -13.84 -8.51 1.48
CA GLN A 35 -14.36 -9.57 2.34
C GLN A 35 -15.04 -9.00 3.60
N GLU A 36 -14.44 -7.98 4.20
CA GLU A 36 -14.95 -7.28 5.37
C GLU A 36 -16.07 -6.27 5.06
N LYS A 37 -16.50 -6.17 3.79
CA LYS A 37 -17.53 -5.26 3.28
C LYS A 37 -17.25 -3.79 3.61
N ILE A 38 -15.98 -3.41 3.54
CA ILE A 38 -15.56 -2.01 3.68
C ILE A 38 -15.72 -1.31 2.35
N ASP A 39 -16.35 -0.13 2.35
CA ASP A 39 -16.36 0.71 1.16
C ASP A 39 -15.09 1.55 1.08
N PHE A 40 -14.55 1.68 -0.12
CA PHE A 40 -13.27 2.35 -0.39
C PHE A 40 -13.13 2.65 -1.88
N ASP A 41 -12.38 3.70 -2.18
CA ASP A 41 -11.88 4.01 -3.52
C ASP A 41 -10.37 3.75 -3.60
N LEU A 42 -9.82 3.80 -4.80
CA LEU A 42 -8.42 3.49 -5.09
C LEU A 42 -7.61 4.74 -5.44
N VAL A 43 -6.35 4.76 -5.03
CA VAL A 43 -5.36 5.72 -5.52
C VAL A 43 -4.08 5.00 -5.93
N MET A 44 -3.54 5.34 -7.11
CA MET A 44 -2.38 4.67 -7.69
C MET A 44 -1.41 5.68 -8.31
N ILE A 45 -0.12 5.35 -8.26
CA ILE A 45 0.91 6.09 -9.00
C ILE A 45 1.55 5.17 -9.99
N ASN A 46 1.50 5.58 -11.26
CA ASN A 46 2.27 4.95 -12.32
C ASN A 46 3.59 5.70 -12.47
N TYR A 47 4.70 5.07 -12.09
CA TYR A 47 6.04 5.66 -12.17
C TYR A 47 6.63 5.66 -13.58
N LYS A 48 5.99 4.99 -14.55
CA LYS A 48 6.46 4.84 -15.94
C LYS A 48 7.90 4.32 -16.03
N THR A 49 8.34 3.56 -15.03
CA THR A 49 9.71 3.02 -14.93
C THR A 49 9.87 1.70 -15.66
N ARG A 50 8.79 0.93 -15.84
CA ARG A 50 8.81 -0.40 -16.46
C ARG A 50 7.86 -0.47 -17.65
N LYS A 51 8.13 -1.40 -18.57
CA LYS A 51 7.21 -1.69 -19.70
C LYS A 51 5.83 -2.15 -19.21
N ASN A 52 5.76 -2.85 -18.08
CA ASN A 52 4.51 -3.37 -17.53
C ASN A 52 3.67 -2.33 -16.76
N SER A 53 4.23 -1.16 -16.44
CA SER A 53 3.54 -0.15 -15.64
C SER A 53 2.22 0.34 -16.27
N ASP A 54 2.15 0.35 -17.60
CA ASP A 54 0.92 0.71 -18.33
C ASP A 54 -0.12 -0.42 -18.32
N LEU A 55 0.34 -1.67 -18.29
CA LEU A 55 -0.53 -2.84 -18.15
C LEU A 55 -1.08 -2.97 -16.73
N GLU A 56 -0.25 -2.73 -15.71
CA GLU A 56 -0.65 -2.63 -14.30
C GLU A 56 -1.75 -1.56 -14.14
N GLU A 57 -1.53 -0.38 -14.73
CA GLU A 57 -2.52 0.70 -14.72
C GLU A 57 -3.83 0.31 -15.38
N LEU A 58 -3.75 -0.32 -16.56
CA LEU A 58 -4.94 -0.78 -17.28
C LEU A 58 -5.73 -1.79 -16.46
N LYS A 59 -5.03 -2.80 -15.90
CA LYS A 59 -5.65 -3.83 -15.05
C LYS A 59 -6.24 -3.24 -13.77
N ALA A 60 -5.58 -2.25 -13.15
CA ALA A 60 -6.11 -1.54 -12.00
C ALA A 60 -7.46 -0.86 -12.32
N LYS A 61 -7.57 -0.22 -13.48
CA LYS A 61 -8.83 0.39 -13.95
C LYS A 61 -9.91 -0.66 -14.21
N GLU A 62 -9.56 -1.78 -14.86
CA GLU A 62 -10.49 -2.89 -15.09
C GLU A 62 -11.02 -3.48 -13.77
N LEU A 63 -10.14 -3.69 -12.80
CA LEU A 63 -10.50 -4.19 -11.47
C LEU A 63 -11.41 -3.21 -10.72
N ALA A 64 -11.05 -1.92 -10.72
CA ALA A 64 -11.86 -0.87 -10.12
C ALA A 64 -13.26 -0.85 -10.72
N LEU A 65 -13.37 -0.90 -12.05
CA LEU A 65 -14.65 -0.93 -12.75
C LEU A 65 -15.47 -2.18 -12.39
N LYS A 66 -14.83 -3.36 -12.38
CA LYS A 66 -15.46 -4.63 -12.02
C LYS A 66 -16.09 -4.61 -10.62
N PHE A 67 -15.47 -3.91 -9.67
CA PHE A 67 -15.95 -3.81 -8.30
C PHE A 67 -16.61 -2.46 -7.97
N HIS A 68 -16.96 -1.67 -8.99
CA HIS A 68 -17.63 -0.37 -8.87
C HIS A 68 -16.88 0.64 -7.97
N LYS A 69 -15.56 0.64 -8.01
CA LYS A 69 -14.68 1.55 -7.27
C LYS A 69 -14.22 2.71 -8.13
N LYS A 70 -14.07 3.90 -7.55
CA LYS A 70 -13.35 4.99 -8.24
C LYS A 70 -11.85 4.75 -8.10
N ILE A 71 -11.09 5.16 -9.11
CA ILE A 71 -9.63 5.08 -9.09
C ILE A 71 -9.01 6.40 -9.53
N PHE A 72 -8.14 6.95 -8.69
CA PHE A 72 -7.35 8.15 -8.97
C PHE A 72 -5.93 7.75 -9.34
N ILE A 73 -5.46 8.20 -10.49
CA ILE A 73 -4.17 7.79 -11.03
C ILE A 73 -3.35 9.02 -11.36
N LYS A 74 -2.09 9.02 -10.91
CA LYS A 74 -1.12 10.05 -11.28
C LYS A 74 0.10 9.40 -11.90
N HIS A 75 0.59 10.02 -12.97
CA HIS A 75 1.84 9.62 -13.61
C HIS A 75 2.98 10.39 -12.96
N ALA A 76 4.00 9.67 -12.49
CA ALA A 76 5.15 10.29 -11.84
C ALA A 76 6.11 10.89 -12.88
N PRO A 77 6.79 12.01 -12.56
CA PRO A 77 7.90 12.48 -13.37
C PRO A 77 9.11 11.54 -13.26
N LYS A 78 10.06 11.66 -14.19
CA LYS A 78 11.35 10.96 -14.07
C LYS A 78 12.16 11.57 -12.91
N PHE A 79 12.53 10.74 -11.94
CA PHE A 79 13.41 11.15 -10.85
C PHE A 79 14.87 10.85 -11.21
N GLN A 80 15.72 11.88 -11.24
CA GLN A 80 17.13 11.75 -11.64
C GLN A 80 18.08 11.34 -10.51
N SER A 81 17.68 11.49 -9.25
CA SER A 81 18.49 11.17 -8.06
C SER A 81 17.61 10.99 -6.84
N ASN A 82 18.05 10.21 -5.85
CA ASN A 82 17.29 9.88 -4.64
C ASN A 82 15.88 9.37 -4.95
N PHE A 83 15.80 8.39 -5.86
CA PHE A 83 14.55 7.87 -6.40
C PHE A 83 13.55 7.51 -5.29
N GLU A 84 13.96 6.69 -4.32
CA GLU A 84 13.08 6.23 -3.24
C GLU A 84 12.45 7.38 -2.43
N LYS A 85 13.28 8.34 -1.99
CA LYS A 85 12.79 9.50 -1.23
C LYS A 85 11.85 10.35 -2.08
N LYS A 86 12.26 10.73 -3.30
CA LYS A 86 11.44 11.60 -4.17
C LYS A 86 10.14 10.92 -4.61
N ALA A 87 10.19 9.61 -4.89
CA ALA A 87 9.01 8.81 -5.20
C ALA A 87 8.07 8.76 -4.00
N ARG A 88 8.59 8.54 -2.80
CA ARG A 88 7.82 8.54 -1.56
C ARG A 88 7.16 9.90 -1.31
N ASP A 89 7.91 11.00 -1.43
CA ASP A 89 7.40 12.36 -1.23
C ASP A 89 6.29 12.67 -2.25
N PHE A 90 6.57 12.45 -3.55
CA PHE A 90 5.57 12.60 -4.61
C PHE A 90 4.30 11.77 -4.38
N ARG A 91 4.48 10.58 -3.79
CA ARG A 91 3.37 9.68 -3.48
C ARG A 91 2.48 10.23 -2.39
N TYR A 92 3.06 10.64 -1.27
CA TYR A 92 2.28 11.21 -0.18
C TYR A 92 1.63 12.53 -0.57
N ASP A 93 2.33 13.39 -1.32
CA ASP A 93 1.76 14.66 -1.82
C ASP A 93 0.49 14.42 -2.66
N PHE A 94 0.53 13.40 -3.53
CA PHE A 94 -0.64 13.06 -4.33
C PHE A 94 -1.77 12.46 -3.50
N PHE A 95 -1.46 11.53 -2.60
CA PHE A 95 -2.46 10.86 -1.78
C PHE A 95 -3.15 11.85 -0.85
N GLU A 96 -2.38 12.72 -0.19
CA GLU A 96 -2.91 13.78 0.68
C GLU A 96 -3.81 14.74 -0.10
N LYS A 97 -3.40 15.14 -1.31
CA LYS A 97 -4.23 15.98 -2.18
C LYS A 97 -5.59 15.32 -2.48
N ILE A 98 -5.61 14.03 -2.82
CA ILE A 98 -6.87 13.30 -3.06
C ILE A 98 -7.70 13.19 -1.78
N CYS A 99 -7.07 12.88 -0.64
CA CYS A 99 -7.76 12.83 0.64
C CYS A 99 -8.48 14.16 0.96
N LEU A 100 -7.79 15.27 0.75
CA LEU A 100 -8.33 16.62 0.95
C LEU A 100 -9.45 16.97 -0.04
N GLU A 101 -9.19 16.86 -1.34
CA GLU A 101 -10.13 17.31 -2.39
C GLU A 101 -11.41 16.47 -2.44
N GLN A 102 -11.33 15.20 -2.07
CA GLN A 102 -12.46 14.26 -2.12
C GLN A 102 -13.06 13.96 -0.74
N GLY A 103 -12.48 14.51 0.34
CA GLY A 103 -12.94 14.31 1.72
C GLY A 103 -12.83 12.85 2.18
N TYR A 104 -11.67 12.20 1.99
CA TYR A 104 -11.41 10.87 2.57
C TYR A 104 -10.89 11.01 4.00
N ASP A 105 -11.54 10.30 4.93
CA ASP A 105 -11.14 10.26 6.33
C ASP A 105 -9.89 9.38 6.55
N HIS A 106 -9.70 8.39 5.68
CA HIS A 106 -8.72 7.33 5.86
C HIS A 106 -7.89 7.07 4.59
N LEU A 107 -6.56 7.03 4.74
CA LEU A 107 -5.64 6.54 3.72
C LEU A 107 -5.09 5.18 4.16
N ILE A 108 -5.39 4.12 3.41
CA ILE A 108 -4.99 2.76 3.73
C ILE A 108 -3.77 2.37 2.91
N LEU A 109 -2.70 1.93 3.58
CA LEU A 109 -1.48 1.42 2.95
C LEU A 109 -1.28 -0.06 3.27
N ALA A 110 -0.75 -0.81 2.31
CA ALA A 110 -0.48 -2.24 2.43
C ALA A 110 0.88 -2.56 3.08
N HIS A 111 1.37 -1.72 3.99
CA HIS A 111 2.61 -2.02 4.69
C HIS A 111 2.42 -3.23 5.62
N HIS A 112 3.39 -4.13 5.61
CA HIS A 112 3.41 -5.39 6.33
C HIS A 112 4.61 -5.51 7.30
N LEU A 113 4.72 -6.64 7.99
CA LEU A 113 5.73 -6.86 9.04
C LEU A 113 7.17 -6.65 8.53
N ASN A 114 7.48 -7.09 7.30
CA ASN A 114 8.81 -6.90 6.73
C ASN A 114 9.14 -5.41 6.51
N ASP A 115 8.17 -4.56 6.15
CA ASP A 115 8.40 -3.12 5.98
C ASP A 115 8.71 -2.46 7.33
N GLN A 116 8.03 -2.91 8.39
CA GLN A 116 8.29 -2.44 9.75
C GLN A 116 9.69 -2.83 10.18
N PHE A 117 10.13 -4.05 9.85
CA PHE A 117 11.47 -4.54 10.14
C PHE A 117 12.56 -3.80 9.35
N GLU A 118 12.36 -3.57 8.05
CA GLU A 118 13.27 -2.76 7.22
C GLU A 118 13.41 -1.34 7.77
N TRP A 119 12.30 -0.71 8.14
CA TRP A 119 12.31 0.62 8.73
C TRP A 119 13.04 0.61 10.08
N PHE A 120 12.81 -0.40 10.91
CA PHE A 120 13.51 -0.57 12.19
C PHE A 120 15.02 -0.68 12.00
N LEU A 121 15.49 -1.54 11.08
CA LEU A 121 16.92 -1.70 10.78
C LEU A 121 17.53 -0.39 10.25
N MET A 122 16.80 0.33 9.39
CA MET A 122 17.24 1.63 8.90
C MET A 122 17.41 2.64 10.03
N GLN A 123 16.47 2.74 10.98
CA GLN A 123 16.61 3.65 12.13
C GLN A 123 17.71 3.23 13.08
N LEU A 124 17.85 1.92 13.33
CA LEU A 124 18.92 1.36 14.15
C LEU A 124 20.30 1.73 13.58
N SER A 125 20.48 1.59 12.26
CA SER A 125 21.74 1.95 11.58
C SER A 125 22.11 3.44 11.69
N ARG A 126 21.12 4.29 11.96
CA ARG A 126 21.30 5.75 12.12
C ARG A 126 21.53 6.18 13.57
N GLY A 127 21.59 5.24 14.51
CA GLY A 127 21.80 5.52 15.93
C GLY A 127 20.60 6.18 16.62
N ALA A 128 19.38 5.93 16.10
CA ALA A 128 18.15 6.48 16.66
C ALA A 128 17.89 5.92 18.09
N GLY A 129 17.29 6.73 18.96
CA GLY A 129 16.91 6.35 20.32
C GLY A 129 15.69 5.42 20.35
N LEU A 130 15.43 4.78 21.50
CA LEU A 130 14.35 3.79 21.68
C LEU A 130 12.96 4.27 21.25
N ALA A 131 12.65 5.56 21.39
CA ALA A 131 11.36 6.12 20.96
C ALA A 131 11.21 6.18 19.43
N GLU A 132 12.32 6.42 18.72
CA GLU A 132 12.39 6.43 17.25
C GLU A 132 12.49 5.01 16.67
N ILE A 133 12.78 4.02 17.52
CA ILE A 133 12.82 2.60 17.19
C ILE A 133 11.42 1.96 17.22
N LEU A 134 10.42 2.59 17.86
CA LEU A 134 9.06 2.07 18.03
C LEU A 134 8.23 1.86 16.74
N GLY A 135 8.86 1.98 15.57
CA GLY A 135 8.33 1.45 14.32
C GLY A 135 7.33 2.36 13.63
N MET A 136 6.86 1.89 12.46
CA MET A 136 5.62 2.40 11.88
C MET A 136 4.45 2.05 12.82
N GLN A 137 3.47 2.95 12.94
CA GLN A 137 2.24 2.69 13.68
C GLN A 137 1.14 2.17 12.75
N GLU A 138 0.29 1.28 13.26
CA GLU A 138 -0.85 0.72 12.52
C GLU A 138 -1.91 1.79 12.21
N CYS A 139 -2.08 2.75 13.13
CA CYS A 139 -2.94 3.91 13.00
C CYS A 139 -2.12 5.16 13.28
N GLU A 140 -2.10 6.10 12.33
CA GLU A 140 -1.30 7.31 12.42
C GLU A 140 -2.17 8.51 12.00
N LYS A 141 -2.53 9.36 12.97
CA LYS A 141 -3.33 10.56 12.70
C LYS A 141 -2.47 11.61 11.98
N ARG A 142 -2.95 12.08 10.83
CA ARG A 142 -2.42 13.25 10.12
C ARG A 142 -3.39 14.41 10.30
N SER A 143 -2.99 15.60 9.83
CA SER A 143 -3.79 16.82 9.99
C SER A 143 -5.20 16.71 9.42
N ASN A 144 -5.37 15.99 8.30
CA ASN A 144 -6.61 15.97 7.53
C ASN A 144 -7.23 14.58 7.32
N TYR A 145 -6.47 13.52 7.61
CA TYR A 145 -6.89 12.14 7.43
C TYR A 145 -6.14 11.23 8.41
N THR A 146 -6.58 10.00 8.57
CA THR A 146 -5.87 8.97 9.35
C THR A 146 -5.24 7.96 8.41
N LEU A 147 -3.94 7.73 8.58
CA LEU A 147 -3.24 6.69 7.83
C LEU A 147 -3.39 5.36 8.57
N LEU A 148 -3.92 4.36 7.88
CA LEU A 148 -4.16 3.01 8.40
C LEU A 148 -3.30 1.99 7.68
N ARG A 149 -2.69 1.05 8.41
CA ARG A 149 -1.84 -0.02 7.89
C ARG A 149 -2.34 -1.39 8.38
N PRO A 150 -3.48 -1.90 7.90
CA PRO A 150 -4.11 -3.10 8.46
C PRO A 150 -3.25 -4.37 8.39
N LEU A 151 -2.24 -4.40 7.52
CA LEU A 151 -1.34 -5.54 7.34
C LEU A 151 -0.06 -5.43 8.18
N LEU A 152 0.14 -4.37 8.98
CA LEU A 152 1.44 -4.03 9.56
C LEU A 152 2.09 -5.16 10.38
N PHE A 153 1.29 -6.00 11.02
CA PHE A 153 1.75 -7.13 11.83
C PHE A 153 1.58 -8.49 11.14
N ILE A 154 1.22 -8.50 9.85
CA ILE A 154 1.06 -9.70 9.04
C ILE A 154 2.37 -10.01 8.33
N SER A 155 2.79 -11.27 8.36
CA SER A 155 4.01 -11.74 7.70
C SER A 155 3.84 -11.86 6.18
N LYS A 156 4.96 -11.84 5.44
CA LYS A 156 4.94 -12.07 3.99
C LYS A 156 4.44 -13.47 3.61
N ASP A 157 4.69 -14.46 4.46
CA ASP A 157 4.22 -15.83 4.27
C ASP A 157 2.70 -15.95 4.38
N GLU A 158 2.09 -15.21 5.31
CA GLU A 158 0.63 -15.13 5.43
C GLU A 158 0.00 -14.45 4.22
N ILE A 159 0.60 -13.37 3.71
CA ILE A 159 0.19 -12.69 2.49
C ILE A 159 0.25 -13.64 1.29
N SER A 160 1.37 -14.37 1.15
CA SER A 160 1.58 -15.32 0.06
C SER A 160 0.59 -16.49 0.13
N SER A 161 0.38 -17.02 1.33
CA SER A 161 -0.62 -18.07 1.60
C SER A 161 -2.02 -17.63 1.22
N PHE A 162 -2.41 -16.40 1.56
CA PHE A 162 -3.72 -15.85 1.22
C PHE A 162 -3.91 -15.69 -0.29
N LEU A 163 -2.91 -15.17 -1.00
CA LEU A 163 -2.95 -15.04 -2.47
C LEU A 163 -3.14 -16.40 -3.14
N LYS A 164 -2.43 -17.42 -2.66
CA LYS A 164 -2.52 -18.78 -3.18
C LYS A 164 -3.85 -19.46 -2.87
N GLU A 165 -4.36 -19.31 -1.65
CA GLU A 165 -5.65 -19.90 -1.23
C GLU A 165 -6.82 -19.33 -2.04
N LYS A 166 -6.78 -18.02 -2.33
CA LYS A 166 -7.86 -17.32 -3.03
C LYS A 166 -7.68 -17.22 -4.55
N ASP A 167 -6.59 -17.78 -5.08
CA ASP A 167 -6.22 -17.69 -6.50
C ASP A 167 -6.26 -16.24 -7.03
N ILE A 168 -5.68 -15.31 -6.25
CA ILE A 168 -5.70 -13.89 -6.57
C ILE A 168 -4.56 -13.58 -7.52
N PHE A 169 -4.91 -12.99 -8.66
CA PHE A 169 -3.93 -12.44 -9.59
C PHE A 169 -3.33 -11.14 -9.06
N TYR A 170 -2.01 -11.00 -9.16
CA TYR A 170 -1.24 -9.80 -8.83
C TYR A 170 -0.01 -9.70 -9.74
N PHE A 171 0.55 -8.50 -9.87
CA PHE A 171 1.82 -8.30 -10.56
C PHE A 171 2.99 -8.52 -9.60
N HIS A 172 4.00 -9.25 -10.04
CA HIS A 172 5.26 -9.38 -9.33
C HIS A 172 6.09 -8.10 -9.51
N ASP A 173 6.62 -7.59 -8.41
CA ASP A 173 7.48 -6.41 -8.43
C ASP A 173 8.88 -6.83 -8.89
N GLU A 174 9.27 -6.52 -10.14
CA GLU A 174 10.62 -6.81 -10.67
C GLU A 174 11.75 -6.14 -9.86
N SER A 175 11.44 -5.22 -8.93
CA SER A 175 12.43 -4.65 -8.01
C SER A 175 13.00 -5.65 -7.01
N ASN A 176 12.33 -6.78 -6.78
CA ASN A 176 12.87 -7.89 -5.98
C ASN A 176 13.70 -8.87 -6.82
N GLU A 177 13.76 -8.72 -8.15
CA GLU A 177 14.60 -9.55 -9.03
C GLU A 177 16.07 -9.08 -9.12
N ASN A 178 16.53 -8.27 -8.16
CA ASN A 178 17.96 -8.19 -7.85
C ASN A 178 18.42 -9.25 -6.84
N GLU A 179 17.57 -10.23 -6.49
CA GLU A 179 18.00 -11.53 -5.98
C GLU A 179 17.87 -12.60 -7.07
N LYS A 180 18.70 -12.41 -8.09
CA LYS A 180 19.04 -13.45 -9.06
C LYS A 180 19.95 -14.50 -8.39
N TYR A 181 19.51 -15.16 -7.32
CA TYR A 181 20.23 -16.30 -6.73
C TYR A 181 19.28 -17.28 -6.00
N PHE A 182 19.11 -18.45 -6.63
CA PHE A 182 18.54 -19.72 -6.12
C PHE A 182 17.02 -19.71 -5.79
N ARG A 183 16.16 -20.64 -6.24
CA ARG A 183 16.32 -21.98 -6.85
C ARG A 183 14.94 -22.46 -7.34
N ASN A 184 14.97 -23.53 -8.14
CA ASN A 184 13.87 -24.45 -8.52
C ASN A 184 12.87 -24.76 -7.40
#